data_AF-A0A8T7LFG8-F1
#
_entry.id   AF-A0A8T7LFG8-F1
#
_cell.length_a   1.000
_cell.length_b   1.000
_cell.length_c   1.000
_cell.angle_alpha   90.00
_cell.angle_beta   90.00
_cell.angle_gamma   90.00
#
_symmetry.space_group_name_H-M   'P 1'
#
loop_
_entity.id
_entity.type
_entity.pdbx_description
1 polymer ?
#
loop_
_entity_poly.entity_id
_entity_poly.type
_entity_poly.pdbx_seq_one_letter_code
_entity_poly.pdbx_strand_id
1 'polypeptide(L)' 'MMTLMIVGALAALVVLGSAAIVVGGRYLHLPANVVALTFALTALSWLALLVAAIGLMVRTIATAKL' A
#
# COMPACT_ATOMS: atom_id res chain seq x y z
N MET A 1 3.35 12.97 -14.52
CA MET A 1 2.55 13.53 -13.39
C MET A 1 1.48 12.56 -12.89
N MET A 2 0.62 11.99 -13.74
CA MET A 2 -0.49 11.11 -13.33
C MET A 2 -0.05 9.88 -12.52
N THR A 3 1.06 9.24 -12.90
CA THR A 3 1.60 8.05 -12.20
C THR A 3 2.10 8.36 -10.79
N LEU A 4 2.78 9.50 -10.59
CA LEU A 4 3.25 9.94 -9.27
C LEU A 4 2.09 10.21 -8.31
N MET A 5 0.98 10.76 -8.80
CA MET A 5 -0.23 10.95 -8.01
C MET A 5 -0.87 9.62 -7.60
N ILE A 6 -0.95 8.65 -8.50
CA ILE A 6 -1.51 7.32 -8.20
C ILE A 6 -0.64 6.57 -7.19
N VAL A 7 0.68 6.60 -7.36
CA VAL A 7 1.62 5.98 -6.41
C VAL A 7 1.57 6.68 -5.05
N GLY A 8 1.50 8.01 -5.03
CA GLY A 8 1.34 8.78 -3.79
C GLY A 8 0.02 8.49 -3.06
N ALA A 9 -1.08 8.37 -3.80
CA ALA A 9 -2.38 8.01 -3.24
C ALA A 9 -2.37 6.58 -2.67
N LEU A 10 -1.76 5.62 -3.38
CA LEU A 10 -1.57 4.27 -2.87
C LEU A 10 -0.70 4.25 -1.60
N ALA A 11 0.38 5.03 -1.57
CA ALA A 11 1.27 5.14 -0.40
C ALA A 11 0.54 5.70 0.81
N ALA A 12 -0.28 6.73 0.63
CA ALA A 12 -1.11 7.28 1.70
C ALA A 12 -2.13 6.25 2.22
N LEU A 13 -2.79 5.51 1.31
CA LEU A 13 -3.72 4.42 1.66
C LEU A 13 -3.04 3.32 2.48
N VAL A 14 -1.83 2.94 2.11
CA VAL A 14 -1.05 1.94 2.84
C VAL A 14 -0.65 2.43 4.24
N VAL A 15 -0.22 3.68 4.37
CA VAL A 15 0.13 4.28 5.67
C VAL A 15 -1.11 4.37 6.57
N LEU A 16 -2.25 4.83 6.02
CA LEU A 16 -3.53 4.91 6.73
C LEU A 16 -4.05 3.53 7.15
N GLY A 17 -3.99 2.54 6.27
CA GLY A 17 -4.39 1.15 6.57
C GLY A 17 -3.50 0.53 7.66
N SER A 18 -2.19 0.74 7.57
CA SER A 18 -1.24 0.28 8.60
C SER A 18 -1.49 0.94 9.94
N ALA A 19 -1.72 2.26 9.97
CA ALA A 19 -2.06 3.00 11.18
C ALA A 19 -3.40 2.52 11.77
N ALA A 20 -4.41 2.26 10.94
CA ALA A 20 -5.70 1.75 11.37
C ALA A 20 -5.62 0.34 11.99
N ILE A 21 -4.77 -0.55 11.47
CA ILE A 21 -4.54 -1.87 12.07
C ILE A 21 -3.85 -1.75 13.43
N VAL A 22 -2.81 -0.91 13.53
CA VAL A 22 -2.06 -0.72 14.78
C VAL A 22 -2.95 -0.06 15.83
N VAL A 23 -3.73 0.96 15.48
CA VAL A 23 -4.63 1.64 16.41
C VAL A 23 -5.83 0.77 16.76
N GLY A 24 -6.42 0.09 15.77
CA GLY A 24 -7.58 -0.77 15.96
C GLY A 24 -7.28 -2.01 16.80
N GLY A 25 -6.14 -2.66 16.56
CA GLY A 25 -5.70 -3.81 17.33
C GLY A 25 -5.24 -3.45 18.74
N ARG A 26 -4.61 -2.27 18.93
CA ARG A 26 -3.97 -1.92 20.21
C ARG A 26 -4.84 -1.10 21.15
N TYR A 27 -5.73 -0.26 20.64
CA TYR A 27 -6.51 0.68 21.48
C TYR A 27 -8.01 0.38 21.53
N LEU A 28 -8.57 -0.28 20.50
CA LEU A 28 -10.01 -0.46 20.37
C LEU A 28 -10.51 -1.88 20.70
N HIS A 29 -9.60 -2.82 21.01
CA HIS A 29 -9.93 -4.25 21.23
C HIS A 29 -10.94 -4.78 20.20
N LEU A 30 -10.77 -4.39 18.94
CA LEU A 30 -11.68 -4.80 17.87
C LEU A 30 -11.65 -6.32 17.70
N PRO A 31 -12.80 -6.95 17.41
CA PRO A 31 -12.88 -8.39 17.22
C PRO A 31 -11.89 -8.85 16.15
N ALA A 32 -11.21 -9.97 16.40
CA ALA A 32 -10.07 -10.46 15.62
C ALA A 32 -10.36 -10.55 14.11
N ASN A 33 -11.61 -10.83 13.72
CA ASN A 33 -12.03 -10.86 12.32
C ASN A 33 -11.86 -9.51 11.59
N VAL A 34 -12.09 -8.39 12.27
CA VAL A 34 -11.96 -7.05 11.69
C VAL A 34 -10.49 -6.66 11.53
N VAL A 35 -9.65 -7.04 12.50
CA VAL A 35 -8.19 -6.83 12.42
C VAL A 35 -7.59 -7.68 11.32
N ALA A 36 -8.01 -8.95 11.17
CA ALA A 36 -7.55 -9.83 10.11
C ALA A 36 -7.94 -9.31 8.71
N LEU A 37 -9.16 -8.81 8.54
CA LEU A 37 -9.64 -8.28 7.27
C LEU A 37 -8.90 -6.98 6.89
N THR A 38 -8.70 -6.07 7.84
CA THR A 38 -7.92 -4.84 7.60
C THR A 38 -6.45 -5.14 7.32
N PHE A 39 -5.86 -6.13 8.00
CA PHE A 39 -4.52 -6.64 7.71
C PHE A 39 -4.41 -7.24 6.31
N ALA A 40 -5.34 -8.09 5.90
CA ALA A 40 -5.36 -8.69 4.57
C ALA A 40 -5.46 -7.62 3.46
N LEU A 41 -6.34 -6.61 3.64
CA LEU A 41 -6.47 -5.49 2.70
C LEU A 41 -5.20 -4.65 2.63
N THR A 42 -4.55 -4.41 3.77
CA THR A 42 -3.29 -3.65 3.82
C THR A 42 -2.17 -4.44 3.16
N ALA A 43 -2.06 -5.75 3.40
CA ALA A 43 -1.08 -6.62 2.74
C ALA A 43 -1.27 -6.66 1.21
N LEU A 44 -2.51 -6.78 0.74
CA LEU A 44 -2.84 -6.69 -0.69
C LEU A 44 -2.47 -5.32 -1.29
N SER A 45 -2.69 -4.23 -0.53
CA SER A 45 -2.33 -2.88 -0.95
C SER A 45 -0.81 -2.69 -1.06
N TRP A 46 -0.04 -3.26 -0.12
CA TRP A 46 1.43 -3.30 -0.17
C TRP A 46 1.94 -4.06 -1.40
N LEU A 47 1.34 -5.22 -1.70
CA LEU A 47 1.67 -6.01 -2.91
C LEU A 47 1.40 -5.22 -4.19
N ALA A 48 0.23 -4.57 -4.29
CA ALA A 48 -0.10 -3.74 -5.45
C ALA A 48 0.88 -2.58 -5.63
N LEU A 49 1.30 -1.96 -4.52
CA LEU A 49 2.31 -0.89 -4.53
C LEU A 49 3.66 -1.36 -5.03
N LEU A 50 4.14 -2.51 -4.54
CA LEU A 50 5.39 -3.12 -4.98
C LEU A 50 5.36 -3.43 -6.48
N VAL A 51 4.28 -4.03 -6.97
CA VAL A 51 4.12 -4.33 -8.40
C VAL A 51 4.14 -3.05 -9.24
N ALA A 52 3.42 -2.01 -8.81
CA ALA A 52 3.39 -0.72 -9.50
C ALA A 52 4.77 -0.04 -9.49
N ALA A 53 5.49 -0.07 -8.36
CA ALA A 53 6.82 0.50 -8.22
C ALA A 53 7.85 -0.23 -9.09
N ILE A 54 7.86 -1.56 -9.08
CA ILE A 54 8.72 -2.38 -9.93
C ILE A 54 8.40 -2.15 -11.40
N GLY A 55 7.11 -2.14 -11.78
CA GLY A 55 6.69 -1.87 -13.15
C GLY A 55 7.11 -0.48 -13.63
N LEU A 56 7.02 0.53 -12.77
CA LEU A 56 7.52 1.88 -13.07
C LEU A 56 9.04 1.87 -13.23
N MET A 57 9.78 1.20 -12.33
CA MET A 57 11.24 1.10 -12.36
C MET A 57 11.74 0.42 -13.64
N VAL A 58 11.15 -0.73 -14.01
CA VAL A 58 11.45 -1.44 -15.25
C VAL A 58 11.15 -0.57 -16.45
N ARG A 59 10.01 0.12 -16.47
CA ARG A 59 9.67 1.04 -17.55
C ARG A 59 10.66 2.20 -17.64
N THR A 60 11.03 2.82 -16.52
CA THR A 60 12.04 3.89 -16.51
C THR A 60 13.39 3.40 -17.01
N ILE A 61 13.85 2.21 -16.62
CA ILE A 61 15.11 1.62 -17.12
C ILE A 61 15.01 1.30 -18.62
N ALA A 62 13.89 0.72 -19.07
CA ALA A 62 13.69 0.37 -20.48
C ALA A 62 13.55 1.61 -21.39
N THR A 63 12.98 2.71 -20.88
CA THR A 63 12.86 3.97 -21.63
C THR A 63 14.06 4.91 -21.43
N ALA A 64 14.85 4.71 -20.37
CA ALA A 64 16.15 5.32 -20.21
C ALA A 64 17.09 4.65 -21.21
N LYS A 65 17.05 5.15 -22.45
CA LYS A 65 18.11 4.88 -23.42
C LYS A 65 19.42 5.38 -22.81
N LEU A 66 20.23 4.44 -22.34
CA LEU A 66 21.69 4.60 -22.22
C LEU A 66 22.27 4.88 -23.60
#